data_AF-A0A3D1ZK33-F1
#
_entry.id   AF-A0A3D1ZK33-F1
#
_cell.length_a   1.000
_cell.length_b   1.000
_cell.length_c   1.000
_cell.angle_alpha   90.00
_cell.angle_beta   90.00
_cell.angle_gamma   90.00
#
_symmetry.space_group_name_H-M   'P 1'
#
loop_
_entity.id
_entity.type
_entity.pdbx_description
1 polymer ?
#
loop_
_entity_poly.entity_id
_entity_poly.type
_entity_poly.pdbx_seq_one_letter_code
_entity_poly.pdbx_strand_id
1 'polypeptide(L)'
;DQTLQESVNVLVRFSELITMARNGALNEEGHLAISTEMKQLKEVLLGLANTTDANGQGIFSGYNGIGRPFELAVDGSVEYLGNRGQNNLQISENMTISTNIDGGSA
;
A
#
# COMPACT_ATOMS: atom_id res chain seq x y z
N ASP A 1 7.58 -1.49 10.11
CA ASP A 1 7.35 -0.09 10.51
C ASP A 1 7.68 0.95 9.45
N GLN A 2 8.91 1.00 8.91
CA GLN A 2 9.27 2.03 7.92
C GLN A 2 8.33 2.09 6.71
N THR A 3 8.02 0.96 6.06
CA THR A 3 7.12 0.91 4.90
C THR A 3 5.70 1.38 5.21
N LEU A 4 5.19 1.10 6.41
CA LEU A 4 3.88 1.59 6.87
C LEU A 4 3.91 3.10 7.08
N GLN A 5 4.98 3.62 7.69
CA GLN A 5 5.15 5.06 7.88
C GLN A 5 5.24 5.80 6.53
N GLU A 6 5.97 5.25 5.57
CA GLU A 6 6.05 5.79 4.21
C GLU A 6 4.68 5.75 3.51
N SER A 7 3.91 4.67 3.69
CA SER A 7 2.54 4.55 3.16
C SER A 7 1.61 5.61 3.76
N VAL A 8 1.70 5.85 5.08
CA VAL A 8 0.95 6.91 5.76
C VAL A 8 1.30 8.28 5.19
N ASN A 9 2.58 8.58 4.94
CA ASN A 9 3.00 9.85 4.35
C ASN A 9 2.40 10.06 2.95
N VAL A 10 2.37 8.99 2.13
CA VAL A 10 1.72 9.03 0.81
C VAL A 10 0.22 9.32 0.93
N LEU A 11 -0.48 8.69 1.87
CA LEU A 11 -1.91 8.91 2.11
C LEU A 11 -2.22 10.32 2.64
N VAL A 12 -1.35 10.87 3.48
CA VAL A 12 -1.44 12.27 3.93
C VAL A 12 -1.35 13.20 2.74
N ARG A 13 -0.35 13.01 1.86
CA ARG A 13 -0.20 13.82 0.64
C ARG A 13 -1.40 13.68 -0.29
N PHE A 14 -1.95 12.48 -0.42
CA PHE A 14 -3.16 12.24 -1.21
C PHE A 14 -4.35 13.05 -0.68
N SER A 15 -4.51 13.11 0.64
CA SER A 15 -5.58 13.87 1.32
C SER A 15 -5.43 15.38 1.14
N GLU A 16 -4.20 15.89 1.15
CA GLU A 16 -3.89 17.29 0.83
C GLU A 16 -4.31 17.63 -0.59
N LEU A 17 -3.93 16.78 -1.56
CA LEU A 17 -4.28 16.96 -2.97
C LEU A 17 -5.79 16.91 -3.22
N ILE A 18 -6.53 16.03 -2.53
CA ILE A 18 -8.00 16.01 -2.57
C ILE A 18 -8.56 17.34 -2.06
N THR A 19 -7.99 17.88 -1.00
CA THR A 19 -8.42 19.17 -0.44
C THR A 19 -8.15 20.32 -1.42
N MET A 20 -6.99 20.33 -2.08
CA MET A 20 -6.66 21.29 -3.14
C MET A 20 -7.58 21.15 -4.36
N ALA A 21 -7.91 19.91 -4.76
CA ALA A 21 -8.81 19.65 -5.88
C ALA A 21 -10.23 20.16 -5.64
N ARG A 22 -10.65 20.32 -4.38
CA ARG A 22 -11.97 20.87 -4.02
C ARG A 22 -12.00 22.40 -4.02
N ASN A 23 -10.86 23.06 -4.19
CA ASN A 23 -10.81 24.51 -4.27
C ASN A 23 -11.42 25.01 -5.59
N GLY A 24 -12.57 25.67 -5.52
CA GLY A 24 -13.29 26.17 -6.71
C GLY A 24 -12.59 27.30 -7.48
N ALA A 25 -11.47 27.82 -6.98
CA ALA A 25 -10.63 28.79 -7.68
C ALA A 25 -9.56 28.13 -8.59
N LEU A 26 -9.46 26.81 -8.60
CA LEU A 26 -8.49 26.08 -9.41
C LEU A 26 -8.91 26.09 -10.89
N ASN A 27 -7.96 26.31 -11.79
CA ASN A 27 -8.18 26.20 -13.23
C ASN A 27 -7.93 24.76 -13.72
N GLU A 28 -8.24 24.49 -14.99
CA GLU A 28 -8.07 23.16 -15.60
C GLU A 28 -6.63 22.64 -15.51
N GLU A 29 -5.64 23.52 -15.71
CA GLU A 29 -4.22 23.20 -15.59
C GLU A 29 -3.85 22.75 -14.17
N GLY A 30 -4.37 23.43 -13.14
CA GLY A 30 -4.19 23.03 -11.75
C GLY A 30 -4.82 21.67 -11.45
N HIS A 31 -6.00 21.37 -12.00
CA HIS A 31 -6.63 20.06 -11.85
C HIS A 31 -5.82 18.95 -12.53
N LEU A 32 -5.23 19.22 -13.70
CA LEU A 32 -4.37 18.29 -14.41
C LEU A 32 -3.07 18.01 -13.64
N ALA A 33 -2.47 19.04 -13.06
CA ALA A 33 -1.28 18.90 -12.22
C ALA A 33 -1.57 18.02 -11.00
N ILE A 34 -2.68 18.28 -10.29
CA ILE A 34 -3.12 17.45 -9.15
C ILE A 34 -3.36 16.00 -9.59
N SER A 35 -4.06 15.79 -10.71
CA SER A 35 -4.31 14.44 -11.24
C SER A 35 -3.01 13.69 -11.55
N THR A 36 -2.03 14.38 -12.11
CA THR A 36 -0.71 13.81 -12.42
C THR A 36 0.02 13.41 -11.15
N GLU A 37 0.01 14.26 -10.14
CA GLU A 37 0.65 13.96 -8.85
C GLU A 37 -0.04 12.79 -8.14
N MET A 38 -1.37 12.74 -8.12
CA MET A 38 -2.13 11.61 -7.56
C MET A 38 -1.78 10.28 -8.26
N LYS A 39 -1.58 10.28 -9.58
CA LYS A 39 -1.14 9.08 -10.31
C LYS A 39 0.25 8.64 -9.87
N GLN A 40 1.19 9.58 -9.71
CA GLN A 40 2.54 9.26 -9.22
C GLN A 40 2.51 8.69 -7.80
N LEU A 41 1.71 9.27 -6.91
CA LEU A 41 1.55 8.78 -5.54
C LEU A 41 0.94 7.38 -5.49
N LYS A 42 0.00 7.07 -6.40
CA LYS A 42 -0.53 5.70 -6.55
C LYS A 42 0.57 4.70 -6.92
N GLU A 43 1.45 5.04 -7.86
CA GLU A 43 2.57 4.16 -8.23
C GLU A 43 3.55 3.96 -7.07
N VAL A 44 3.84 5.01 -6.30
CA VAL A 44 4.66 4.91 -5.08
C VAL A 44 3.99 3.97 -4.07
N LEU A 45 2.69 4.15 -3.81
CA LEU A 45 1.94 3.31 -2.87
C LEU A 45 1.91 1.85 -3.31
N LEU A 46 1.76 1.58 -4.62
CA LEU A 46 1.81 0.22 -5.16
C LEU A 46 3.21 -0.42 -5.02
N GLY A 47 4.26 0.39 -5.15
CA GLY A 47 5.63 -0.04 -4.87
C GLY A 47 5.82 -0.42 -3.39
N LEU A 48 5.36 0.44 -2.48
CA LEU A 48 5.39 0.18 -1.04
C LEU A 48 4.59 -1.09 -0.67
N ALA A 49 3.40 -1.26 -1.25
CA ALA A 49 2.54 -2.43 -1.05
C ALA A 49 3.19 -3.75 -1.52
N ASN A 50 4.16 -3.67 -2.44
CA ASN A 50 4.92 -4.82 -2.92
C ASN A 50 6.33 -4.94 -2.31
N THR A 51 6.60 -4.25 -1.18
CA THR A 51 7.88 -4.39 -0.47
C THR A 51 8.10 -5.83 -0.03
N THR A 52 9.32 -6.34 -0.18
CA THR A 52 9.71 -7.69 0.21
C THR A 52 10.64 -7.71 1.43
N ASP A 53 10.65 -8.82 2.16
CA ASP A 53 11.65 -9.11 3.18
C ASP A 53 13.00 -9.54 2.56
N ALA A 54 13.96 -9.89 3.41
CA ALA A 54 15.29 -10.35 2.99
C ALA A 54 15.28 -11.66 2.18
N ASN A 55 14.17 -12.41 2.21
CA ASN A 55 13.98 -13.67 1.49
C ASN A 55 13.22 -13.48 0.17
N GLY A 56 12.86 -12.23 -0.19
CA GLY A 56 12.07 -11.91 -1.38
C GLY A 56 10.58 -12.17 -1.23
N GLN A 57 10.08 -12.38 0.00
CA GLN A 57 8.66 -12.58 0.28
C GLN A 57 8.01 -11.23 0.56
N GLY A 58 6.86 -10.94 -0.06
CA GLY A 58 6.14 -9.69 0.15
C GLY A 58 5.72 -9.55 1.61
N ILE A 59 6.07 -8.44 2.26
CA ILE A 59 5.77 -8.21 3.68
C ILE A 59 4.26 -8.08 3.95
N PHE A 60 3.50 -7.76 2.89
CA PHE A 60 2.03 -7.64 2.89
C PHE A 60 1.33 -8.82 2.20
N SER A 61 2.04 -9.92 1.92
CA SER A 61 1.51 -11.05 1.13
C SER A 61 0.68 -12.07 1.91
N GLY A 62 0.51 -11.85 3.22
CA GLY A 62 -0.13 -12.81 4.12
C GLY A 62 0.77 -14.01 4.38
N TYR A 63 0.17 -15.21 4.42
CA TYR A 63 0.84 -16.47 4.75
C TYR A 63 1.61 -17.07 3.58
N ASN A 64 1.16 -16.87 2.34
CA ASN A 64 1.71 -17.55 1.16
C ASN A 64 3.06 -17.00 0.68
N GLY A 65 3.62 -15.96 1.32
CA GLY A 65 4.97 -15.46 1.02
C GLY A 65 5.16 -14.99 -0.44
N ILE A 66 4.07 -14.61 -1.12
CA ILE A 66 4.14 -14.20 -2.53
C ILE A 66 4.98 -12.93 -2.63
N GLY A 67 5.99 -12.92 -3.50
CA GLY A 67 6.90 -11.78 -3.64
C GLY A 67 6.20 -10.49 -4.07
N ARG A 68 5.12 -10.59 -4.85
CA ARG A 68 4.35 -9.44 -5.36
C ARG A 68 2.85 -9.62 -5.09
N PRO A 69 2.35 -9.19 -3.92
CA PRO A 69 0.96 -9.40 -3.53
C PRO A 69 -0.05 -8.42 -4.16
N PHE A 70 0.39 -7.34 -4.82
CA PHE A 70 -0.49 -6.38 -5.47
C PHE A 70 -0.14 -6.20 -6.95
N GLU A 71 -1.14 -6.31 -7.81
CA GLU A 71 -1.00 -6.13 -9.27
C GLU A 71 -1.94 -5.03 -9.77
N LEU A 72 -1.44 -4.22 -10.73
CA LEU A 72 -2.24 -3.22 -11.42
C LEU A 72 -2.85 -3.86 -12.67
N ALA A 73 -4.17 -3.99 -12.69
CA ALA A 73 -4.89 -4.48 -13.85
C ALA A 73 -4.89 -3.45 -14.99
N VAL A 74 -5.21 -3.91 -16.21
CA VAL A 74 -5.22 -3.09 -17.43
C VAL A 74 -6.23 -1.95 -17.36
N ASP A 75 -7.30 -2.12 -16.58
CA ASP A 75 -8.32 -1.09 -16.33
C ASP A 75 -7.90 -0.06 -15.26
N GLY A 76 -6.72 -0.24 -14.66
CA GLY A 76 -6.18 0.62 -13.61
C GLY A 76 -6.66 0.27 -12.20
N SER A 77 -7.43 -0.80 -12.01
CA SER A 77 -7.74 -1.34 -10.67
C SER A 77 -6.51 -2.04 -10.06
N VAL A 78 -6.46 -2.11 -8.73
CA VAL A 78 -5.40 -2.83 -8.00
C VAL A 78 -6.00 -4.09 -7.41
N GLU A 79 -5.45 -5.24 -7.79
CA GLU A 79 -5.85 -6.55 -7.32
C GLU A 79 -4.87 -7.06 -6.24
N TYR A 80 -5.42 -7.63 -5.17
CA TYR A 80 -4.64 -8.30 -4.13
C TYR A 80 -4.59 -9.81 -4.42
N LEU A 81 -3.38 -10.32 -4.66
CA LEU A 81 -3.07 -11.71 -5.00
C LEU A 81 -2.54 -12.51 -3.79
N GLY A 82 -2.37 -11.86 -2.63
CA GLY A 82 -2.00 -12.53 -1.39
C GLY A 82 -3.15 -13.33 -0.79
N ASN A 83 -2.94 -13.86 0.42
CA ASN A 83 -4.00 -14.51 1.19
C ASN A 83 -4.26 -13.77 2.51
N ARG A 84 -5.40 -14.07 3.16
CA ARG A 84 -5.78 -13.53 4.47
C ARG A 84 -5.21 -14.34 5.65
N GLY A 85 -4.21 -15.19 5.42
CA GLY A 85 -3.61 -16.00 6.48
C GLY A 85 -2.63 -15.16 7.30
N GLN A 86 -2.87 -15.02 8.60
CA GLN A 86 -1.89 -14.45 9.52
C GLN A 86 -0.87 -15.52 9.94
N ASN A 87 0.42 -15.22 9.78
CA ASN A 87 1.51 -16.02 10.33
C ASN A 87 1.62 -15.72 11.83
N ASN A 88 1.28 -16.72 12.62
CA ASN A 88 1.44 -16.71 14.07
C ASN A 88 2.78 -17.38 14.40
N LEU A 89 3.80 -16.60 14.75
CA LEU A 89 5.07 -17.15 15.22
C LEU A 89 4.95 -17.42 16.73
N GLN A 90 4.90 -18.70 17.10
CA GLN A 90 4.88 -19.11 18.50
C GLN A 90 6.32 -19.15 19.03
N ILE A 91 6.63 -18.24 19.94
CA ILE A 91 7.97 -18.09 20.56
C ILE A 91 8.04 -18.74 21.95
N SER A 92 6.91 -19.19 22.50
CA SER A 92 6.79 -19.99 23.73
C SER A 92 5.39 -20.65 23.79
N GLU A 93 5.18 -21.65 24.67
CA GLU A 93 3.89 -22.36 24.85
C GLU A 93 2.70 -21.40 25.02
N ASN A 94 2.94 -20.19 25.57
CA ASN A 94 1.90 -19.20 25.86
C ASN A 94 2.04 -17.86 25.11
N MET A 95 2.89 -17.77 24.07
CA MET A 95 3.16 -16.49 23.41
C MET A 95 3.26 -16.63 21.89
N THR A 96 2.29 -16.01 21.23
CA THR A 96 2.18 -15.96 19.78
C THR A 96 2.28 -14.51 19.35
N ILE A 97 3.24 -14.19 18.48
CA ILE A 97 3.34 -12.87 17.87
C ILE A 97 2.92 -12.99 16.40
N SER A 98 1.96 -12.18 15.99
CA SER A 98 1.61 -12.00 14.58
C SER A 98 2.79 -11.31 13.88
N THR A 99 3.46 -12.02 12.98
CA THR A 99 4.66 -11.50 12.29
C THR A 99 4.36 -10.90 10.92
N ASN A 100 3.13 -10.99 10.46
CA ASN A 100 2.68 -10.39 9.20
C ASN A 100 1.41 -9.55 9.38
N ILE A 101 1.24 -8.57 8.49
CA ILE A 101 -0.01 -7.85 8.28
C ILE A 101 -0.49 -8.27 6.90
N ASP A 102 -1.72 -8.77 6.77
CA ASP A 102 -2.26 -9.09 5.46
C ASP A 102 -2.69 -7.81 4.73
N GLY A 103 -2.36 -7.71 3.45
CA GLY A 103 -2.66 -6.52 2.65
C GLY A 103 -4.15 -6.25 2.42
N GLY A 104 -5.04 -7.19 2.78
CA GLY A 104 -6.49 -6.99 2.74
C GLY A 104 -7.07 -6.37 4.01
N SER A 105 -6.29 -6.29 5.09
CA SER A 105 -6.67 -5.73 6.40
C SER A 105 -5.81 -4.52 6.80
N ALA A 106 -4.71 -4.28 6.08
CA ALA A 106 -3.91 -3.04 6.12
C ALA A 106 -4.66 -1.88 5.43
#